data_AF-W2HGY7-F1
#
_entry.id   AF-W2HGY7-F1
#
_cell.length_a   1.000
_cell.length_b   1.000
_cell.length_c   1.000
_cell.angle_alpha   90.00
_cell.angle_beta   90.00
_cell.angle_gamma   90.00
#
_symmetry.space_group_name_H-M   'P 1'
#
loop_
_entity.id
_entity.type
_entity.pdbx_description
1 polymer ?
#
loop_
_entity_poly.entity_id
_entity_poly.type
_entity_poly.pdbx_seq_one_letter_code
_entity_poly.pdbx_strand_id
1 'polypeptide(L)'
;KARQHDTPNTGQFAVPKLLEKLARRPGFPTNWKVLVPLDINDDDGITTKNFDGIVRPWFAKDGKYYWKIEFADADIDVEPYDIQELAHVLNHTARSGYAFV
;
A
#
# COMPACT_ATOMS: atom_id res chain seq x y z
N LYS A 1 -12.69 -25.08 6.69
CA LYS A 1 -11.39 -24.81 6.02
C LYS A 1 -11.68 -24.12 4.70
N ALA A 2 -11.81 -22.79 4.70
CA ALA A 2 -12.05 -22.03 3.47
C ALA A 2 -10.72 -21.80 2.76
N ARG A 3 -10.73 -22.08 1.46
CA ARG A 3 -9.58 -22.07 0.56
C ARG A 3 -9.06 -20.65 0.42
N GLN A 4 -7.78 -20.44 0.68
CA GLN A 4 -7.06 -19.27 0.18
C GLN A 4 -7.19 -19.31 -1.34
N HIS A 5 -8.07 -18.46 -1.88
CA HIS A 5 -8.22 -18.31 -3.31
C HIS A 5 -7.03 -17.49 -3.81
N ASP A 6 -6.01 -18.20 -4.29
CA ASP A 6 -5.04 -17.70 -5.28
C ASP A 6 -5.78 -17.37 -6.58
N THR A 7 -6.61 -16.34 -6.53
CA THR A 7 -7.28 -15.80 -7.72
C THR A 7 -6.22 -15.02 -8.48
N PRO A 8 -5.99 -15.30 -9.79
CA PRO A 8 -5.07 -14.52 -10.59
C PRO A 8 -5.47 -13.05 -10.52
N ASN A 9 -4.54 -12.22 -10.07
CA ASN A 9 -4.70 -10.80 -9.79
C ASN A 9 -4.99 -10.03 -11.09
N THR A 10 -6.23 -10.11 -11.59
CA THR A 10 -6.67 -9.56 -12.88
C THR A 10 -7.65 -8.40 -12.72
N GLY A 11 -8.09 -8.13 -11.48
CA GLY A 11 -8.97 -7.01 -11.14
C GLY A 11 -8.33 -5.63 -11.32
N GLN A 12 -9.09 -4.57 -11.07
CA GLN A 12 -8.62 -3.18 -11.24
C GLN A 12 -7.45 -2.80 -10.33
N PHE A 13 -7.22 -3.56 -9.25
CA PHE A 13 -6.13 -3.37 -8.29
C PHE A 13 -4.98 -4.36 -8.49
N ALA A 14 -4.89 -5.00 -9.68
CA ALA A 14 -3.73 -5.80 -10.05
C ALA A 14 -2.47 -4.94 -10.08
N VAL A 15 -1.35 -5.45 -9.54
CA VAL A 15 -0.08 -4.69 -9.45
C VAL A 15 0.34 -4.12 -10.82
N PRO A 16 0.37 -4.87 -11.94
CA PRO A 16 0.74 -4.28 -13.23
C PRO A 16 -0.18 -3.11 -13.67
N LYS A 17 -1.49 -3.22 -13.42
CA LYS A 17 -2.45 -2.14 -13.74
C LYS A 17 -2.28 -0.93 -12.83
N LEU A 18 -1.95 -1.17 -11.56
CA LEU A 18 -1.66 -0.12 -10.59
C LEU A 18 -0.40 0.65 -10.96
N LEU A 19 0.67 -0.04 -11.37
CA LEU A 19 1.90 0.59 -11.85
C LEU A 19 1.62 1.55 -13.02
N GLU A 20 0.88 1.09 -14.04
CA GLU A 20 0.49 1.95 -15.18
C GLU A 20 -0.35 3.15 -14.73
N LYS A 21 -1.30 2.93 -13.82
CA LYS A 21 -2.22 3.97 -13.36
C LYS A 21 -1.51 5.02 -12.50
N LEU A 22 -0.65 4.60 -11.58
CA LEU A 22 0.12 5.48 -10.71
C LEU A 22 1.14 6.30 -11.52
N ALA A 23 1.79 5.70 -12.52
CA ALA A 23 2.72 6.40 -13.39
C ALA A 23 2.03 7.49 -14.22
N ARG A 24 0.81 7.23 -14.70
CA ARG A 24 0.02 8.20 -15.50
C ARG A 24 -0.72 9.22 -14.65
N ARG A 25 -1.15 8.85 -13.45
CA ARG A 25 -2.01 9.66 -12.56
C ARG A 25 -1.56 9.46 -11.11
N PRO A 26 -0.46 10.10 -10.69
CA PRO A 26 0.10 9.88 -9.36
C PRO A 26 -0.81 10.37 -8.21
N GLY A 27 -1.74 11.28 -8.48
CA GLY A 27 -2.78 11.70 -7.52
C GLY A 27 -3.96 10.73 -7.36
N PHE A 28 -3.98 9.62 -8.09
CA PHE A 28 -5.09 8.65 -8.06
C PHE A 28 -5.45 8.13 -6.66
N PRO A 29 -4.49 7.77 -5.78
CA PRO A 29 -4.80 7.23 -4.46
C PRO A 29 -4.77 8.28 -3.35
N THR A 30 -4.71 9.58 -3.67
CA THR A 30 -4.61 10.62 -2.64
C THR A 30 -5.82 10.60 -1.70
N ASN A 31 -5.56 10.67 -0.39
CA ASN A 31 -6.52 10.57 0.72
C ASN A 31 -7.23 9.22 0.85
N TRP A 32 -6.77 8.16 0.19
CA TRP A 32 -7.33 6.83 0.38
C TRP A 32 -6.86 6.22 1.69
N LYS A 33 -7.78 5.58 2.42
CA LYS A 33 -7.42 4.67 3.50
C LYS A 33 -6.88 3.37 2.93
N VAL A 34 -5.76 2.92 3.48
CA VAL A 34 -5.06 1.71 3.06
C VAL A 34 -4.69 0.87 4.26
N LEU A 35 -4.62 -0.44 4.03
CA LEU A 35 -4.10 -1.40 4.98
C LEU A 35 -2.66 -1.71 4.56
N VAL A 36 -1.70 -1.36 5.40
CA VAL A 36 -0.27 -1.53 5.12
C VAL A 36 0.27 -2.70 5.93
N PRO A 37 0.78 -3.76 5.29
CA PRO A 37 1.53 -4.80 5.99
C PRO A 37 2.95 -4.29 6.27
N LEU A 38 3.31 -4.19 7.55
CA LEU A 38 4.66 -3.83 7.99
C LEU A 38 5.27 -5.00 8.76
N ASP A 39 6.54 -5.27 8.47
CA ASP A 39 7.34 -6.24 9.20
C ASP A 39 7.89 -5.59 10.46
N ILE A 40 7.56 -6.18 11.61
CA ILE A 40 8.02 -5.77 12.93
C ILE A 40 9.01 -6.82 13.40
N ASN A 41 10.20 -6.36 13.79
CA ASN A 41 11.21 -7.22 14.39
C ASN A 41 11.04 -7.17 15.92
N ASP A 42 10.77 -8.32 16.53
CA ASP A 42 10.71 -8.53 17.96
C ASP A 42 11.68 -9.64 18.40
N ASP A 43 11.77 -9.88 19.71
CA ASP A 43 12.69 -10.90 20.26
C ASP A 43 12.39 -12.33 19.77
N ASP A 44 11.17 -12.58 19.26
CA ASP A 44 10.72 -13.87 18.73
C ASP A 44 10.87 -13.98 17.20
N GLY A 45 11.27 -12.89 16.51
CA GLY A 45 11.57 -12.85 15.09
C GLY A 45 10.84 -11.73 14.33
N ILE A 46 10.64 -11.94 13.02
CA ILE A 46 9.93 -10.98 12.17
C ILE A 46 8.46 -11.37 12.10
N THR A 47 7.57 -10.49 12.56
CA THR A 47 6.12 -10.64 12.44
C THR A 47 5.54 -9.54 11.57
N THR A 48 4.71 -9.91 10.58
CA THR A 48 3.99 -8.94 9.76
C THR A 48 2.68 -8.54 10.44
N LYS A 49 2.48 -7.24 10.68
CA LYS A 49 1.22 -6.68 11.19
C LYS A 49 0.63 -5.69 10.19
N ASN A 50 -0.69 -5.58 10.19
CA ASN A 50 -1.39 -4.65 9.33
C ASN A 50 -1.71 -3.36 10.09
N PHE A 51 -1.46 -2.22 9.45
CA PHE A 51 -1.71 -0.89 10.00
C PHE A 51 -2.61 -0.08 9.09
N ASP A 52 -3.53 0.67 9.69
CA ASP A 52 -4.38 1.63 8.99
C ASP A 52 -3.56 2.89 8.65
N GLY A 53 -3.55 3.24 7.37
CA GLY A 53 -2.84 4.41 6.87
C GLY A 53 -3.67 5.25 5.91
N ILE A 54 -3.31 6.52 5.77
CA ILE A 54 -3.89 7.45 4.80
C ILE A 54 -2.81 7.85 3.80
N VAL A 55 -3.05 7.58 2.52
CA VAL A 55 -2.13 7.98 1.45
C VAL A 55 -2.16 9.49 1.29
N ARG A 56 -1.01 10.14 1.44
CA ARG A 56 -0.84 11.58 1.23
C ARG A 56 -0.57 11.92 -0.23
N PRO A 57 -0.73 13.21 -0.64
CA PRO A 57 -0.37 13.63 -1.98
C PRO A 57 1.06 13.22 -2.34
N TRP A 58 1.26 12.85 -3.61
CA TRP A 58 2.56 12.48 -4.13
C TRP A 58 3.51 13.68 -4.17
N PHE A 59 4.80 13.39 -4.19
CA PHE A 59 5.85 14.36 -4.49
C PHE A 59 6.89 13.73 -5.42
N ALA A 60 7.62 14.57 -6.15
CA ALA A 60 8.70 14.13 -7.03
C ALA A 60 10.05 14.22 -6.31
N LYS A 61 10.88 13.18 -6.43
CA LYS A 61 12.28 13.15 -6.00
C LYS A 61 13.08 12.37 -7.03
N ASP A 62 14.20 12.93 -7.50
CA ASP A 62 15.08 12.29 -8.49
C ASP A 62 14.36 11.78 -9.76
N GLY A 63 13.34 12.53 -10.22
CA GLY A 63 12.55 12.18 -11.40
C GLY A 63 11.54 11.04 -11.18
N LYS A 64 11.33 10.57 -9.95
CA LYS A 64 10.36 9.53 -9.57
C LYS A 64 9.29 10.08 -8.64
N TYR A 65 8.14 9.43 -8.63
CA TYR A 65 7.04 9.74 -7.72
C TYR A 65 7.12 8.92 -6.45
N TYR A 66 6.85 9.57 -5.33
CA TYR A 66 6.80 8.97 -4.00
C TYR A 66 5.55 9.41 -3.27
N TRP A 67 5.09 8.56 -2.34
CA TRP A 67 3.93 8.82 -1.50
C TRP A 67 4.28 8.57 -0.04
N LYS A 68 3.86 9.47 0.84
CA LYS A 68 3.82 9.18 2.26
C LYS A 68 2.50 8.51 2.62
N ILE A 69 2.54 7.58 3.57
CA ILE A 69 1.35 7.06 4.23
C ILE A 69 1.42 7.53 5.67
N GLU A 70 0.41 8.26 6.11
CA GLU A 70 0.29 8.65 7.51
C GLU A 70 -0.51 7.61 8.26
N PHE A 71 0.08 7.07 9.31
CA PHE A 71 -0.54 6.07 10.18
C PHE A 71 -1.27 6.76 11.33
N ALA A 72 -2.36 6.15 11.79
CA ALA A 72 -3.10 6.66 12.95
C ALA A 72 -2.28 6.52 14.25
N ASP A 73 -1.37 5.55 14.30
CA ASP A 73 -0.46 5.33 15.42
C ASP A 73 0.78 6.22 15.28
N ALA A 74 1.03 7.05 16.31
CA ALA A 74 1.97 8.16 16.26
C ALA A 74 3.46 7.77 16.19
N ASP A 75 3.78 6.48 16.37
CA ASP A 75 5.17 5.98 16.43
C ASP A 75 5.61 5.21 15.17
N ILE A 76 4.79 5.19 14.11
CA ILE A 76 5.14 4.53 12.85
C ILE A 76 5.63 5.58 11.86
N ASP A 77 6.96 5.73 11.79
CA ASP A 77 7.62 6.50 10.75
C ASP A 77 8.27 5.53 9.74
N VAL A 78 7.86 5.63 8.48
CA VAL A 78 8.36 4.80 7.39
C VAL A 78 8.83 5.70 6.25
N GLU A 79 9.80 5.20 5.49
CA GLU A 79 10.25 5.88 4.29
C GLU A 79 9.09 6.06 3.28
N PRO A 80 9.09 7.14 2.49
CA PRO A 80 8.10 7.33 1.44
C PRO A 80 8.11 6.17 0.44
N TYR A 81 6.92 5.66 0.16
CA TYR A 81 6.68 4.55 -0.76
C TYR A 81 6.96 4.97 -2.19
N ASP A 82 7.72 4.17 -2.91
CA ASP A 82 7.81 4.28 -4.36
C ASP A 82 6.56 3.69 -5.05
N ILE A 83 6.55 3.76 -6.39
CA ILE A 83 5.43 3.29 -7.20
C ILE A 83 5.16 1.79 -7.05
N GLN A 84 6.20 0.96 -6.88
CA GLN A 84 6.06 -0.48 -6.71
C GLN A 84 5.49 -0.79 -5.33
N GLU A 85 6.07 -0.21 -4.29
CA GLU A 85 5.66 -0.43 -2.91
C GLU A 85 4.20 0.00 -2.70
N LEU A 86 3.82 1.19 -3.20
CA LEU A 86 2.43 1.64 -3.12
C LEU A 86 1.47 0.75 -3.92
N ALA A 87 1.87 0.26 -5.10
CA ALA A 87 1.05 -0.68 -5.86
C ALA A 87 0.79 -1.99 -5.09
N HIS A 88 1.78 -2.47 -4.33
CA HIS A 88 1.62 -3.63 -3.46
C HIS A 88 0.68 -3.34 -2.28
N VAL A 89 0.80 -2.17 -1.63
CA VAL A 89 -0.12 -1.75 -0.55
C VAL A 89 -1.57 -1.67 -1.05
N LEU A 90 -1.81 -1.02 -2.19
CA LEU A 90 -3.16 -0.91 -2.76
C LEU A 90 -3.70 -2.28 -3.17
N ASN A 91 -2.85 -3.16 -3.72
CA ASN A 91 -3.26 -4.52 -4.01
C ASN A 91 -3.66 -5.31 -2.76
N HIS A 92 -2.83 -5.24 -1.72
CA HIS A 92 -3.07 -5.90 -0.43
C HIS A 92 -4.36 -5.41 0.22
N THR A 93 -4.56 -4.09 0.25
CA THR A 93 -5.78 -3.46 0.79
C THR A 93 -7.02 -4.01 0.08
N ALA A 94 -7.02 -4.04 -1.27
CA ALA A 94 -8.13 -4.56 -2.06
C ALA A 94 -8.38 -6.06 -1.82
N ARG A 95 -7.31 -6.86 -1.73
CA ARG A 95 -7.40 -8.32 -1.49
C ARG A 95 -7.88 -8.65 -0.08
N SER A 96 -7.62 -7.77 0.88
CA SER A 96 -8.06 -7.92 2.27
C SER A 96 -9.56 -7.60 2.45
N GLY A 97 -10.24 -7.11 1.42
CA GLY A 97 -11.61 -6.61 1.52
C GLY A 97 -11.71 -5.31 2.32
N TYR A 98 -10.58 -4.64 2.56
CA TYR A 98 -10.51 -3.38 3.28
C TYR A 98 -11.03 -2.25 2.38
N ALA A 99 -11.92 -1.42 2.92
CA ALA A 99 -12.53 -0.35 2.16
C ALA A 99 -11.61 0.88 2.10
N PHE A 100 -11.27 1.32 0.90
CA PHE A 100 -10.62 2.61 0.66
C PHE A 100 -11.67 3.73 0.90
N VAL A 101 -11.91 4.14 2.15
CA VAL A 101 -12.94 5.16 2.50
C VAL A 101 -12.30 6.50 2.84
#